data_AF-A0A7S4SPW3-F1
#
_entry.id   AF-A0A7S4SPW3-F1
#
_cell.length_a   1.000
_cell.length_b   1.000
_cell.length_c   1.000
_cell.angle_alpha   90.00
_cell.angle_beta   90.00
_cell.angle_gamma   90.00
#
_symmetry.space_group_name_H-M   'P 1'
#
loop_
_entity.id
_entity.type
_entity.pdbx_description
1 polymer ?
#
loop_
_entity_poly.entity_id
_entity_poly.type
_entity_poly.pdbx_seq_one_letter_code
_entity_poly.pdbx_strand_id
1 'polypeptide(L)'
;MYRGLDCVVGTPGRICDHIERGNLKLGRVQYLILDEADQMLDMGFKDEMQKVFDAISRQREEKGEEKPLQTLLFSATLPSWVQEVARTKMKNPETVDLV
;
A
#
# COMPACT_ATOMS: atom_id res chain seq x y z
N MET A 1 -13.93 -12.11 21.46
CA MET A 1 -13.31 -10.77 21.39
C MET A 1 -12.25 -10.82 20.31
N TYR A 2 -12.45 -10.18 19.15
CA TYR A 2 -11.39 -10.07 18.16
C TYR A 2 -10.30 -9.18 18.77
N ARG A 3 -9.09 -9.71 18.91
CA ARG A 3 -7.93 -8.89 19.26
C ARG A 3 -7.76 -7.87 18.12
N GLY A 4 -7.60 -6.60 18.46
CA GLY A 4 -7.28 -5.57 17.45
C GLY A 4 -6.04 -5.98 16.67
N LEU A 5 -5.97 -5.58 15.39
CA LEU A 5 -4.83 -5.81 14.52
C LEU A 5 -4.07 -4.48 14.37
N ASP A 6 -2.84 -4.45 14.84
CA ASP A 6 -1.95 -3.28 14.69
C ASP A 6 -1.15 -3.35 13.38
N CYS A 7 -0.88 -4.57 12.88
CA CYS A 7 -0.17 -4.81 11.63
C CYS A 7 -0.84 -5.96 10.86
N VAL A 8 -0.84 -5.85 9.54
CA VAL A 8 -1.28 -6.90 8.61
C VAL A 8 -0.26 -7.03 7.50
N VAL A 9 0.09 -8.28 7.18
CA VAL A 9 0.97 -8.63 6.06
C VAL A 9 0.21 -9.62 5.19
N GLY A 10 0.25 -9.42 3.88
CA GLY A 10 -0.42 -10.30 2.94
C GLY A 10 -0.12 -9.92 1.50
N THR A 11 -0.34 -10.87 0.60
CA THR A 11 -0.21 -10.63 -0.84
C THR A 11 -1.36 -9.75 -1.36
N PRO A 12 -1.15 -8.98 -2.44
CA PRO A 12 -2.14 -8.02 -2.94
C PRO A 12 -3.53 -8.63 -3.15
N GLY A 13 -3.61 -9.79 -3.79
CA GLY A 13 -4.88 -10.49 -4.02
C GLY A 13 -5.64 -10.82 -2.73
N ARG A 14 -4.94 -11.35 -1.71
CA ARG A 14 -5.59 -11.69 -0.43
C ARG A 14 -6.00 -10.44 0.35
N ILE A 15 -5.20 -9.38 0.31
CA ILE A 15 -5.55 -8.10 0.95
C ILE A 15 -6.81 -7.51 0.27
N CYS A 16 -6.87 -7.52 -1.06
CA CYS A 16 -8.06 -7.12 -1.82
C CYS A 16 -9.30 -7.93 -1.42
N ASP A 17 -9.20 -9.25 -1.33
CA ASP A 17 -10.32 -10.11 -0.90
C ASP A 17 -10.89 -9.65 0.46
N HIS A 18 -10.02 -9.32 1.40
CA HIS A 18 -10.40 -8.89 2.74
C HIS A 18 -11.01 -7.47 2.77
N ILE A 19 -10.51 -6.57 1.91
CA ILE A 19 -11.09 -5.24 1.70
C ILE A 19 -12.51 -5.37 1.11
N GLU A 20 -12.67 -6.17 0.05
CA GLU A 20 -13.94 -6.37 -0.66
C GLU A 20 -14.99 -7.04 0.23
N ARG A 21 -14.59 -8.00 1.07
CA ARG A 21 -15.47 -8.61 2.10
C ARG A 21 -15.79 -7.67 3.26
N GLY A 22 -15.13 -6.51 3.34
CA GLY A 22 -15.34 -5.51 4.38
C GLY A 22 -14.84 -5.89 5.77
N ASN A 23 -14.05 -6.97 5.89
CA ASN A 23 -13.51 -7.46 7.17
C ASN A 23 -12.12 -6.90 7.48
N LEU A 24 -11.47 -6.22 6.53
CA LEU A 24 -10.27 -5.41 6.76
C LEU A 24 -10.60 -3.93 6.62
N LYS A 25 -10.47 -3.18 7.72
CA LYS A 25 -10.73 -1.74 7.79
C LYS A 25 -9.40 -0.99 7.84
N LEU A 26 -9.16 -0.15 6.84
CA LEU A 26 -7.88 0.53 6.61
C LEU A 26 -7.91 2.02 6.96
N GLY A 27 -9.04 2.58 7.39
CA GLY A 27 -9.17 4.02 7.64
C GLY A 27 -8.30 4.61 8.77
N ARG A 28 -7.61 3.77 9.56
CA ARG A 28 -6.63 4.18 10.59
C ARG A 28 -5.19 3.81 10.24
N VAL A 29 -4.96 3.19 9.09
CA VAL A 29 -3.61 2.78 8.66
C VAL A 29 -2.77 4.03 8.53
N GLN A 30 -1.61 4.08 9.18
CA GLN A 30 -0.66 5.20 9.09
C GLN A 30 0.53 4.89 8.20
N TYR A 31 0.83 3.60 8.01
CA TYR A 31 1.99 3.11 7.27
C TYR A 31 1.55 2.12 6.19
N LEU A 32 2.11 2.26 5.00
CA LEU A 32 1.98 1.29 3.90
C LEU A 32 3.37 0.87 3.45
N ILE A 33 3.63 -0.43 3.40
CA ILE A 33 4.93 -0.97 2.97
C ILE A 33 4.69 -1.82 1.73
N LEU A 34 5.44 -1.52 0.67
CA LEU A 34 5.48 -2.31 -0.56
C LEU A 34 6.86 -2.96 -0.62
N ASP A 35 6.89 -4.28 -0.48
CA ASP A 35 8.12 -5.06 -0.59
C ASP A 35 8.16 -5.78 -1.94
N GLU A 36 9.36 -5.89 -2.52
CA GLU A 36 9.59 -6.45 -3.86
C GLU A 36 8.62 -5.89 -4.94
N ALA A 37 8.51 -4.55 -5.00
CA ALA A 37 7.51 -3.87 -5.82
C ALA A 37 7.63 -4.15 -7.33
N ASP A 38 8.83 -4.39 -7.83
CA ASP A 38 9.09 -4.85 -9.19
C ASP A 38 8.54 -6.27 -9.44
N GLN A 39 8.76 -7.21 -8.52
CA GLN A 39 8.19 -8.55 -8.64
C GLN A 39 6.65 -8.53 -8.61
N MET A 40 6.05 -7.68 -7.78
CA MET A 40 4.59 -7.54 -7.77
C MET A 40 4.04 -7.11 -9.14
N LEU A 41 4.78 -6.29 -9.89
CA LEU A 41 4.43 -5.91 -11.25
C LEU A 41 4.57 -7.09 -12.22
N ASP A 42 5.66 -7.86 -12.13
CA ASP A 42 5.90 -9.03 -12.96
C ASP A 42 4.83 -10.12 -12.77
N MET A 43 4.30 -10.24 -11.54
CA MET A 43 3.21 -11.14 -11.20
C MET A 43 1.82 -10.62 -11.65
N GLY A 44 1.74 -9.40 -12.20
CA GLY A 44 0.50 -8.81 -12.67
C GLY A 44 -0.37 -8.19 -11.59
N PHE A 45 0.13 -7.96 -10.37
CA PHE A 45 -0.66 -7.42 -9.25
C PHE A 45 -0.94 -5.92 -9.31
N LYS A 46 -0.71 -5.28 -10.45
CA LYS A 46 -0.86 -3.83 -10.63
C LYS A 46 -2.27 -3.35 -10.25
N ASP A 47 -3.29 -4.07 -10.69
CA ASP A 47 -4.69 -3.68 -10.49
C ASP A 47 -5.12 -3.88 -9.03
N GLU A 48 -4.69 -4.98 -8.40
CA GLU A 48 -4.89 -5.22 -6.97
C GLU A 48 -4.20 -4.15 -6.13
N MET A 49 -2.97 -3.79 -6.45
CA MET A 49 -2.25 -2.71 -5.78
C MET A 49 -3.00 -1.39 -5.87
N GLN A 50 -3.53 -1.05 -7.06
CA GLN A 50 -4.34 0.14 -7.26
C GLN A 50 -5.61 0.12 -6.40
N LYS A 51 -6.32 -1.01 -6.33
CA LYS A 51 -7.48 -1.18 -5.43
C LYS A 51 -7.12 -0.98 -3.97
N VAL A 52 -5.96 -1.47 -3.51
CA VAL A 52 -5.49 -1.27 -2.14
C VAL A 52 -5.26 0.21 -1.85
N PHE A 53 -4.56 0.93 -2.73
CA PHE A 53 -4.34 2.38 -2.56
C PHE A 53 -5.65 3.17 -2.49
N ASP A 54 -6.59 2.86 -3.37
CA ASP A 54 -7.89 3.55 -3.44
C ASP A 54 -8.73 3.26 -2.20
N ALA A 55 -8.71 2.00 -1.73
CA ALA A 55 -9.39 1.60 -0.50
C ALA A 55 -8.80 2.31 0.73
N ILE A 56 -7.48 2.42 0.84
CA ILE A 56 -6.82 3.16 1.94
C ILE A 56 -7.22 4.63 1.89
N SER A 57 -7.07 5.28 0.74
CA SER A 57 -7.33 6.71 0.57
C SER A 57 -8.78 7.05 0.93
N ARG A 58 -9.74 6.32 0.35
CA ARG A 58 -11.17 6.51 0.62
C ARG A 58 -11.52 6.29 2.09
N GLN A 59 -11.07 5.19 2.69
CA GLN A 59 -11.42 4.89 4.08
C GLN A 59 -10.77 5.83 5.08
N ARG A 60 -9.60 6.40 4.76
CA ARG A 60 -8.94 7.42 5.59
C ARG A 60 -9.68 8.75 5.52
N GLU A 61 -10.10 9.15 4.32
CA GLU A 61 -10.93 10.35 4.12
C GLU A 61 -12.27 10.23 4.86
N GLU A 62 -12.99 9.12 4.69
CA GLU A 62 -14.26 8.83 5.38
C GLU A 62 -14.13 8.90 6.92
N LYS A 63 -12.94 8.61 7.45
CA LYS A 63 -12.67 8.60 8.90
C LYS A 63 -12.10 9.91 9.43
N GLY A 64 -11.77 10.87 8.55
CA GLY A 64 -11.11 12.10 8.93
C GLY A 64 -9.68 11.89 9.44
N GLU A 65 -8.94 10.92 8.90
CA GLU A 65 -7.52 10.75 9.25
C GLU A 65 -6.68 11.81 8.53
N GLU A 66 -6.29 12.85 9.26
CA GLU A 66 -5.58 14.03 8.74
C GLU A 66 -4.08 13.81 8.57
N LYS A 67 -3.49 12.84 9.28
CA LYS A 67 -2.06 12.56 9.12
C LYS A 67 -1.79 12.13 7.68
N PRO A 68 -0.62 12.42 7.09
CA PRO A 68 -0.25 11.83 5.81
C PRO A 68 -0.06 10.31 5.96
N LEU A 69 -0.32 9.55 4.90
CA LEU A 69 0.10 8.15 4.81
C LEU A 69 1.61 8.12 4.60
N GLN A 70 2.34 7.44 5.48
CA GLN A 70 3.75 7.16 5.27
C GLN A 70 3.88 5.87 4.45
N THR A 71 4.33 6.01 3.21
CA THR A 71 4.53 4.89 2.30
C THR A 71 6.03 4.58 2.22
N LEU A 72 6.40 3.31 2.40
CA LEU A 72 7.72 2.77 2.14
C LEU A 72 7.64 1.85 0.93
N LEU A 73 8.57 1.98 0.00
CA LEU A 73 8.64 1.18 -1.20
C LEU A 73 10.04 0.58 -1.30
N PHE A 74 10.12 -0.73 -1.38
CA PHE A 74 11.33 -1.51 -1.57
C PHE A 74 11.23 -2.25 -2.91
N SER A 75 12.29 -2.15 -3.71
CA SER A 75 12.34 -2.71 -5.06
C SER A 75 13.80 -2.88 -5.46
N ALA A 76 14.14 -4.00 -6.11
CA ALA A 76 15.49 -4.23 -6.61
C ALA A 76 15.75 -3.46 -7.92
N THR A 77 14.70 -3.21 -8.69
CA THR A 77 14.72 -2.45 -9.94
C THR A 77 13.69 -1.31 -9.92
N LEU A 78 13.84 -0.34 -10.82
CA LEU A 78 12.97 0.85 -10.89
C LEU A 78 12.27 0.95 -12.25
N PRO A 79 11.36 0.01 -12.61
CA PRO A 79 10.54 0.16 -13.81
C PRO A 79 9.61 1.36 -13.68
N SER A 80 9.08 1.85 -14.81
CA SER A 80 8.26 3.07 -14.87
C SER A 80 7.10 3.08 -13.88
N TRP A 81 6.46 1.93 -13.65
CA TRP A 81 5.36 1.82 -12.69
C TRP A 81 5.82 2.03 -11.24
N VAL A 82 6.96 1.46 -10.84
CA VAL A 82 7.51 1.65 -9.49
C VAL A 82 7.85 3.13 -9.27
N GLN A 83 8.44 3.80 -10.27
CA GLN A 83 8.72 5.23 -10.21
C GLN A 83 7.43 6.08 -10.13
N GLU A 84 6.40 5.69 -10.88
CA GLU A 84 5.09 6.35 -10.85
C GLU A 84 4.41 6.21 -9.49
N VAL A 85 4.43 5.01 -8.90
CA VAL A 85 3.92 4.77 -7.55
C VAL A 85 4.68 5.63 -6.54
N ALA A 86 6.02 5.66 -6.61
CA ALA A 86 6.81 6.49 -5.72
C ALA A 86 6.43 7.97 -5.82
N ARG A 87 6.27 8.49 -7.06
CA ARG A 87 5.92 9.89 -7.29
C ARG A 87 4.50 10.26 -6.87
N THR A 88 3.54 9.34 -7.05
CA THR A 88 2.11 9.64 -6.88
C THR A 88 1.53 9.19 -5.55
N LYS A 89 2.12 8.19 -4.91
CA LYS A 89 1.61 7.57 -3.68
C LYS A 89 2.48 7.83 -2.45
N MET A 90 3.68 8.39 -2.61
CA MET A 90 4.56 8.78 -1.50
C MET A 90 4.60 10.31 -1.38
N LYS A 91 4.64 10.82 -0.15
CA LYS A 91 4.75 12.26 0.13
C LYS A 91 6.20 12.63 0.43
N ASN A 92 6.82 13.44 -0.43
CA ASN A 92 8.22 13.87 -0.33
C ASN A 92 9.17 12.69 -0.02
N PRO A 93 9.24 11.67 -0.91
CA PRO A 93 10.04 10.48 -0.66
C PRO A 93 11.53 10.80 -0.70
N GLU A 94 12.28 10.19 0.22
CA GLU A 94 13.74 10.12 0.15
C GLU A 94 14.12 8.79 -0.51
N THR A 95 15.01 8.86 -1.50
CA THR A 95 15.53 7.66 -2.17
C THR A 95 16.83 7.24 -1.49
N VAL A 96 16.88 6.00 -1.02
CA VAL A 96 18.09 5.37 -0.50
C VAL A 96 18.51 4.28 -1.46
N ASP A 97 19.69 4.44 -2.04
CA ASP A 97 20.27 3.45 -2.95
C ASP A 97 21.41 2.71 -2.23
N LEU A 98 21.36 1.37 -2.26
CA LEU A 98 22.30 0.47 -1.56
C LEU A 98 23.33 -0.08 -2.56
N VAL A 99 23.91 0.81 -3.36
CA VAL A 99 24.96 0.52 -4.34
C VAL A 99 26.32 0.94 -3.81
#